data_AF-A0AAE7R3F0-F1
#
_entry.id   AF-A0AAE7R3F0-F1
#
_cell.length_a   1.000
_cell.length_b   1.000
_cell.length_c   1.000
_cell.angle_alpha   90.00
_cell.angle_beta   90.00
_cell.angle_gamma   90.00
#
_symmetry.space_group_name_H-M   'P 1'
#
loop_
_entity.id
_entity.type
_entity.pdbx_description
1 polymer ?
#
loop_
_entity_poly.entity_id
_entity_poly.type
_entity_poly.pdbx_seq_one_letter_code
_entity_poly.pdbx_strand_id
1 'polypeptide(L)'
;MTALSFYAALLDQMDLALEHLDKGSVHDARFALMLTDNAVELAIHKLATEKHSDLMSWSHLEKHPHTQELIEAVGQSFNAKLKYARIENMISVDQPRSPVSRR
;
A
#
# COMPACT_ATOMS: atom_id res chain seq x y z
N MET A 1 -10.61 -12.30 -10.33
CA MET A 1 -9.15 -12.00 -10.31
C MET A 1 -8.53 -12.96 -9.30
N THR A 2 -7.49 -13.72 -9.66
CA THR A 2 -6.80 -14.61 -8.71
C THR A 2 -5.82 -13.78 -7.86
N ALA A 3 -5.36 -14.33 -6.72
CA ALA A 3 -4.30 -13.68 -5.94
C ALA A 3 -3.06 -13.43 -6.81
N LEU A 4 -2.68 -14.41 -7.64
CA LEU A 4 -1.53 -14.29 -8.55
C LEU A 4 -1.72 -13.15 -9.57
N SER A 5 -2.88 -13.07 -10.22
CA SER A 5 -3.11 -12.03 -11.23
C SER A 5 -3.17 -10.62 -10.62
N PHE A 6 -3.58 -10.51 -9.35
CA PHE A 6 -3.53 -9.24 -8.62
C PHE A 6 -2.08 -8.80 -8.36
N TYR A 7 -1.23 -9.70 -7.85
CA TYR A 7 0.16 -9.37 -7.58
C TYR A 7 0.95 -9.11 -8.88
N ALA A 8 0.63 -9.80 -9.97
CA ALA A 8 1.19 -9.48 -11.29
C ALA A 8 0.86 -8.04 -11.71
N ALA A 9 -0.41 -7.61 -11.57
CA ALA A 9 -0.80 -6.24 -11.90
C ALA A 9 -0.12 -5.18 -11.01
N LEU A 10 0.19 -5.50 -9.75
CA LEU A 10 0.98 -4.62 -8.89
C LEU A 10 2.42 -4.49 -9.40
N LEU A 11 3.03 -5.61 -9.78
CA LEU A 11 4.39 -5.62 -10.34
C LEU A 11 4.44 -4.83 -11.66
N ASP A 12 3.46 -5.00 -12.54
CA ASP A 12 3.37 -4.24 -13.79
C ASP A 12 3.34 -2.71 -13.54
N GLN A 13 2.66 -2.25 -12.49
CA GLN A 13 2.67 -0.84 -12.11
C GLN A 13 4.03 -0.37 -11.58
N MET A 14 4.73 -1.22 -10.83
CA MET A 14 6.06 -0.91 -10.32
C MET A 14 7.11 -0.90 -11.43
N ASP A 15 7.03 -1.82 -12.39
CA ASP A 15 7.90 -1.86 -13.57
C ASP A 15 7.71 -0.58 -14.40
N LEU A 16 6.47 -0.18 -14.65
CA LEU A 16 6.17 1.08 -15.34
C LEU A 16 6.69 2.30 -14.55
N ALA A 17 6.60 2.29 -13.22
CA ALA A 17 7.17 3.36 -12.40
C ALA A 17 8.70 3.47 -12.58
N LEU A 18 9.41 2.34 -12.62
CA LEU A 18 10.85 2.30 -12.87
C LEU A 18 11.20 2.82 -14.28
N GLU A 19 10.46 2.42 -15.31
CA GLU A 19 10.64 2.94 -16.67
C GLU A 19 10.49 4.46 -16.74
N HIS A 20 9.57 5.04 -15.96
CA HIS A 20 9.43 6.50 -15.89
C HIS A 20 10.57 7.14 -15.10
N LEU A 21 11.04 6.55 -13.98
CA LEU A 21 12.20 7.08 -13.27
C LEU A 21 13.45 7.13 -14.15
N ASP A 22 13.66 6.13 -15.00
CA ASP A 22 14.83 6.04 -15.89
C ASP A 22 14.88 7.18 -16.93
N LYS A 23 13.73 7.75 -17.31
CA LYS A 23 13.65 8.91 -18.22
C LYS A 23 14.24 10.19 -17.63
N GLY A 24 14.41 10.28 -16.32
CA GLY A 24 15.13 11.36 -15.64
C GLY A 24 14.46 12.74 -15.64
N SER A 25 13.20 12.86 -16.07
CA SER A 25 12.46 14.13 -16.03
C SER A 25 11.65 14.29 -14.73
N VAL A 26 11.40 15.53 -14.30
CA VAL A 26 10.58 15.82 -13.11
C VAL A 26 9.14 15.32 -13.29
N HIS A 27 8.62 15.35 -14.51
CA HIS A 27 7.27 14.87 -14.81
C HIS A 27 7.18 13.35 -14.70
N ASP A 28 8.18 12.64 -15.23
CA ASP A 28 8.24 11.19 -15.13
C ASP A 28 8.47 10.73 -13.68
N ALA A 29 9.34 11.41 -12.93
CA ALA A 29 9.53 11.14 -11.50
C ALA A 29 8.24 11.30 -10.70
N ARG A 30 7.42 12.33 -11.00
CA ARG A 30 6.11 12.52 -10.36
C ARG A 30 5.13 11.41 -10.74
N PHE A 31 5.14 10.97 -11.99
CA PHE A 31 4.28 9.90 -12.45
C PHE A 31 4.66 8.55 -11.82
N ALA A 32 5.96 8.26 -11.74
CA ALA A 32 6.46 7.08 -11.04
C ALA A 32 6.08 7.06 -9.56
N LEU A 33 6.13 8.21 -8.88
CA LEU A 33 5.67 8.32 -7.50
C LEU A 33 4.17 8.01 -7.38
N MET A 34 3.34 8.53 -8.29
CA MET A 34 1.90 8.25 -8.31
C MET A 34 1.59 6.76 -8.55
N LEU A 35 2.31 6.10 -9.46
CA LEU A 35 2.19 4.66 -9.69
C LEU A 35 2.58 3.85 -8.45
N THR A 36 3.67 4.25 -7.79
CA THR A 36 4.14 3.62 -6.56
C THR A 36 3.11 3.78 -5.44
N ASP A 37 2.55 4.98 -5.25
CA ASP A 37 1.50 5.24 -4.25
C ASP A 37 0.28 4.35 -4.51
N ASN A 38 -0.16 4.23 -5.76
CA ASN A 38 -1.29 3.38 -6.12
C ASN A 38 -1.01 1.88 -5.88
N ALA A 39 0.19 1.40 -6.22
CA ALA A 39 0.57 0.01 -5.98
C ALA A 39 0.58 -0.32 -4.48
N VAL A 40 1.15 0.57 -3.66
CA VAL A 40 1.16 0.44 -2.19
C VAL A 40 -0.26 0.48 -1.63
N GLU A 41 -1.11 1.39 -2.10
CA GLU A 41 -2.52 1.46 -1.68
C GLU A 41 -3.24 0.13 -1.93
N LEU A 42 -3.15 -0.39 -3.15
CA LEU A 42 -3.81 -1.62 -3.55
C LEU A 42 -3.29 -2.82 -2.74
N ALA A 43 -1.98 -2.92 -2.53
CA ALA A 43 -1.37 -4.00 -1.74
C ALA A 43 -1.89 -3.99 -0.29
N ILE A 44 -1.87 -2.83 0.37
CA ILE A 44 -2.38 -2.71 1.75
C ILE A 44 -3.88 -3.00 1.81
N HIS A 45 -4.65 -2.51 0.83
CA HIS A 45 -6.08 -2.75 0.76
C HIS A 45 -6.40 -4.26 0.65
N LYS A 46 -5.66 -4.99 -0.18
CA LYS A 46 -5.79 -6.44 -0.34
C LYS A 46 -5.51 -7.15 0.98
N LEU A 47 -4.39 -6.84 1.63
CA LEU A 47 -4.01 -7.42 2.92
C LEU A 47 -5.03 -7.12 4.02
N ALA A 48 -5.50 -5.88 4.12
CA ALA A 48 -6.53 -5.48 5.07
C ALA A 48 -7.86 -6.23 4.81
N THR A 49 -8.25 -6.39 3.55
CA THR A 49 -9.48 -7.11 3.18
C THR A 49 -9.40 -8.60 3.54
N GLU A 50 -8.26 -9.23 3.27
CA GLU A 50 -8.02 -10.64 3.64
C GLU A 50 -8.04 -10.81 5.15
N LYS A 51 -7.31 -9.97 5.89
CA LYS A 51 -7.29 -10.01 7.36
C LYS A 51 -8.67 -9.77 7.96
N HIS A 52 -9.44 -8.83 7.42
CA HIS A 52 -10.81 -8.57 7.87
C HIS A 52 -11.73 -9.75 7.58
N SER A 53 -11.62 -10.38 6.41
CA SER A 53 -12.37 -11.59 6.06
C SER A 53 -12.06 -12.75 7.01
N ASP A 54 -10.78 -12.94 7.35
CA ASP A 54 -10.37 -13.93 8.33
C ASP A 54 -11.01 -13.61 9.69
N LEU A 55 -10.88 -12.38 10.21
CA LEU A 55 -11.48 -12.04 11.50
C LEU A 55 -13.00 -12.22 11.55
N MET A 56 -13.72 -11.94 10.46
CA MET A 56 -15.16 -12.17 10.43
C MET A 56 -15.51 -13.66 10.48
N SER A 57 -14.72 -14.50 9.80
CA SER A 57 -14.91 -15.96 9.82
C SER A 57 -14.54 -16.60 11.17
N TRP A 58 -13.59 -16.01 11.90
CA TRP A 58 -13.12 -16.48 13.21
C TRP A 58 -13.58 -15.59 14.39
N SER A 59 -14.63 -14.78 14.18
CA SER A 59 -15.07 -13.70 15.10
C SER A 59 -15.45 -14.13 16.51
N HIS A 60 -15.74 -15.41 16.71
CA HIS A 60 -16.07 -16.01 18.00
C HIS A 60 -14.85 -16.51 18.79
N LEU A 61 -13.67 -16.54 18.17
CA LEU A 61 -12.46 -17.13 18.74
C LEU A 61 -11.40 -16.09 19.16
N GLU A 62 -11.30 -14.95 18.47
CA GLU A 62 -10.25 -13.96 18.76
C GLU A 62 -10.72 -12.50 18.68
N LYS A 63 -10.24 -11.67 19.62
CA LYS A 63 -10.29 -10.21 19.50
C LYS A 63 -9.01 -9.73 18.84
N HIS A 64 -9.12 -9.24 17.61
CA HIS A 64 -8.00 -8.58 16.94
C HIS A 64 -7.64 -7.28 17.66
N PRO A 65 -6.36 -6.99 17.91
CA PRO A 65 -5.90 -5.65 18.27
C PRO A 65 -6.20 -4.66 17.12
N HIS A 66 -6.51 -3.39 17.38
CA HIS A 66 -6.66 -2.39 16.30
C HIS A 66 -7.76 -2.70 15.25
N THR A 67 -8.85 -3.37 15.64
CA THR A 67 -9.99 -3.69 14.75
C THR A 67 -10.56 -2.47 14.03
N GLN A 68 -10.60 -1.31 14.71
CA GLN A 68 -11.10 -0.08 14.12
C GLN A 68 -10.22 0.39 12.97
N GLU A 69 -8.89 0.40 13.16
CA GLU A 69 -7.93 0.75 12.11
C GLU A 69 -7.99 -0.20 10.92
N LEU A 70 -8.22 -1.48 11.16
CA LEU A 70 -8.43 -2.47 10.10
C LEU A 70 -9.69 -2.15 9.28
N ILE A 71 -10.82 -1.88 9.94
CA ILE A 71 -12.08 -1.51 9.27
C ILE A 71 -11.89 -0.25 8.42
N GLU A 72 -11.19 0.76 8.96
CA GLU A 72 -10.89 1.99 8.24
C GLU A 72 -9.97 1.76 7.03
N ALA A 73 -9.00 0.85 7.13
CA ALA A 73 -8.08 0.49 6.04
C ALA A 73 -8.75 -0.29 4.90
N VAL A 74 -9.81 -1.07 5.21
CA VAL A 74 -10.68 -1.68 4.18
C VAL A 74 -11.45 -0.58 3.41
N GLY A 75 -11.63 0.59 4.00
CA GLY A 75 -12.25 1.73 3.32
C GLY A 75 -11.39 2.36 2.21
N GLN A 76 -11.87 3.47 1.66
CA GLN A 76 -11.21 4.18 0.55
C GLN A 76 -10.05 5.10 0.97
N SER A 77 -9.81 5.28 2.28
CA SER A 77 -8.78 6.21 2.75
C SER A 77 -7.38 5.63 2.61
N PHE A 78 -6.52 6.24 1.78
CA PHE A 78 -5.10 5.87 1.70
C PHE A 78 -4.38 6.10 3.04
N ASN A 79 -4.69 7.19 3.74
CA ASN A 79 -4.11 7.47 5.06
C ASN A 79 -4.47 6.41 6.10
N ALA A 80 -5.71 5.89 6.08
CA ALA A 80 -6.12 4.82 6.98
C ALA A 80 -5.35 3.52 6.70
N LYS A 81 -5.15 3.19 5.42
CA LYS A 81 -4.31 2.07 4.99
C LYS A 81 -2.87 2.21 5.49
N LEU A 82 -2.25 3.39 5.31
CA LEU A 82 -0.90 3.64 5.81
C LEU A 82 -0.82 3.57 7.34
N LYS A 83 -1.82 4.10 8.06
CA LYS A 83 -1.89 4.00 9.53
C LYS A 83 -1.93 2.54 9.97
N TYR A 84 -2.79 1.74 9.36
CA TYR A 84 -2.90 0.30 9.65
C TYR A 84 -1.60 -0.44 9.33
N ALA A 85 -1.02 -0.22 8.14
CA ALA A 85 0.24 -0.83 7.73
C ALA A 85 1.40 -0.52 8.68
N ARG A 86 1.44 0.68 9.29
CA ARG A 86 2.43 1.04 10.31
C ARG A 86 2.21 0.29 11.62
N ILE A 87 0.96 0.21 12.08
CA ILE A 87 0.61 -0.49 13.33
C ILE A 87 0.95 -1.98 13.23
N GLU A 88 0.72 -2.56 12.05
CA GLU A 88 1.05 -3.96 11.75
C GLU A 88 2.51 -4.18 11.33
N ASN A 89 3.37 -3.15 11.43
CA ASN A 89 4.79 -3.19 11.05
C ASN A 89 5.06 -3.66 9.60
N MET A 90 4.10 -3.47 8.69
CA MET A 90 4.24 -3.79 7.26
C MET A 90 5.13 -2.78 6.53
N ILE A 91 5.16 -1.54 7.02
CA ILE A 91 6.02 -0.47 6.50
C ILE A 91 6.82 0.15 7.64
N SER A 92 8.10 0.43 7.39
CA SER A 92 8.98 1.12 8.34
C SER A 92 8.74 2.63 8.29
N VAL A 93 8.85 3.30 9.45
CA VAL A 93 8.74 4.77 9.57
C VAL A 93 9.99 5.48 9.03
N ASP A 94 11.10 4.75 8.87
CA ASP A 94 12.37 5.29 8.42
C ASP A 94 12.44 5.39 6.90
N GLN A 95 11.77 6.42 6.36
CA GLN A 95 12.39 7.16 5.28
C GLN A 95 12.01 8.65 5.41
N PRO A 96 12.91 9.51 5.91
CA PRO A 96 12.73 10.94 5.67
C PRO A 96 12.65 11.13 4.17
N ARG A 97 11.63 11.87 3.70
CA ARG A 97 11.56 12.38 2.33
C ARG A 97 12.94 12.93 2.02
N SER A 98 13.68 12.28 1.14
CA SER A 98 15.00 12.78 0.75
C SER A 98 14.77 14.21 0.28
N PRO A 99 15.37 15.23 0.93
CA PRO A 99 15.18 16.60 0.51
C PRO A 99 15.69 16.66 -0.91
N VAL A 100 14.79 16.93 -1.86
CA VAL A 100 15.15 17.23 -3.24
C VAL A 100 16.22 18.31 -3.16
N SER A 101 17.46 17.94 -3.42
CA SER A 101 18.58 18.86 -3.54
C SER A 101 18.26 19.75 -4.73
N ARG A 102 17.71 20.94 -4.48
CA ARG A 102 17.72 22.02 -5.45
C ARG A 102 19.18 22.34 -5.73
N ARG A 103 19.69 21.87 -6.87
CA ARG A 103 20.85 22.43 -7.56
C ARG A 103 20.48 22.60 -9.02
#